data_AF-A0A937KJX4-F1
#
_entry.id   AF-A0A937KJX4-F1
#
_cell.length_a   1.000
_cell.length_b   1.000
_cell.length_c   1.000
_cell.angle_alpha   90.00
_cell.angle_beta   90.00
_cell.angle_gamma   90.00
#
_symmetry.space_group_name_H-M   'P 1'
#
loop_
_entity.id
_entity.type
_entity.pdbx_description
1 polymer ?
#
loop_
_entity_poly.entity_id
_entity_poly.type
_entity_poly.pdbx_seq_one_letter_code
_entity_poly.pdbx_strand_id
1 'polypeptide(L)'
;MKGTRIFFALLAVALLSFQWTESYHLSAIRRWQSSISREATWEQVDSTHWRGVLGNREEHLLVLRRVNTCTFGGCIQPDSPAKASAGQEYLVYGAHLDGKTGAILELRVLEYASTYGYQMTAKWWLNQFKQWTGTAEEIQAVDGISGATVSVHAFVEDLKALVLQNHDHRGDQ
;
A
#
# COMPACT_ATOMS: atom_id res chain seq x y z
N MET A 1 40.38 17.02 9.18
CA MET A 1 39.90 15.64 8.96
C MET A 1 38.86 15.17 10.01
N LYS A 2 37.78 15.93 10.26
CA LYS A 2 36.67 15.49 11.15
C LYS A 2 35.35 15.24 10.40
N GLY A 3 35.18 15.82 9.20
CA GLY A 3 33.95 15.70 8.40
C GLY A 3 33.70 14.30 7.83
N THR A 4 34.74 13.54 7.51
CA THR A 4 34.60 12.23 6.85
C THR A 4 33.95 11.18 7.76
N ARG A 5 34.24 11.18 9.07
CA ARG A 5 33.69 10.18 10.01
C ARG A 5 32.21 10.39 10.31
N ILE A 6 31.73 11.63 10.31
CA ILE A 6 30.32 11.97 10.56
C ILE A 6 29.47 11.59 9.35
N PHE A 7 29.97 11.80 8.13
CA PHE A 7 29.29 11.39 6.90
C PHE A 7 29.09 9.88 6.81
N PHE A 8 30.10 9.08 7.13
CA PHE A 8 29.97 7.62 7.16
C PHE A 8 28.98 7.13 8.23
N ALA A 9 28.95 7.77 9.41
CA ALA A 9 28.01 7.40 10.47
C ALA A 9 26.55 7.72 10.08
N LEU A 10 26.29 8.88 9.48
CA LEU A 10 24.94 9.25 9.02
C LEU A 10 24.46 8.37 7.86
N LEU A 11 25.35 8.04 6.92
CA LEU A 11 25.05 7.12 5.83
C LEU A 11 24.72 5.71 6.34
N ALA A 12 25.48 5.22 7.33
CA ALA A 12 25.25 3.92 7.94
C ALA A 12 23.90 3.87 8.69
N VAL A 13 23.54 4.93 9.44
CA VAL A 13 22.24 5.00 10.13
C VAL A 13 21.09 5.02 9.12
N ALA A 14 21.19 5.79 8.04
CA ALA A 14 20.18 5.84 6.99
C ALA A 14 20.01 4.51 6.25
N LEU A 15 21.11 3.80 5.97
CA LEU A 15 21.08 2.48 5.34
C LEU A 15 20.48 1.41 6.27
N LEU A 16 20.81 1.46 7.56
CA LEU A 16 20.26 0.53 8.56
C LEU A 16 18.77 0.75 8.78
N SER A 17 18.30 2.00 8.86
CA SER A 17 16.87 2.29 8.97
C SER A 17 16.10 1.90 7.71
N PHE A 18 16.69 2.05 6.52
CA PHE A 18 16.09 1.61 5.25
C PHE A 18 16.00 0.08 5.13
N GLN A 19 17.05 -0.65 5.51
CA GLN A 19 17.00 -2.12 5.58
C GLN A 19 15.96 -2.62 6.61
N TRP A 20 15.78 -1.88 7.71
CA TRP A 20 14.86 -2.27 8.77
C TRP A 20 13.39 -2.09 8.38
N THR A 21 13.02 -1.01 7.70
CA THR A 21 11.63 -0.80 7.22
C THR A 21 11.26 -1.80 6.14
N GLU A 22 12.17 -2.10 5.21
CA GLU A 22 11.98 -3.17 4.22
C GLU A 22 11.76 -4.53 4.92
N SER A 23 12.53 -4.81 5.98
CA SER A 23 12.34 -6.03 6.79
C SER A 23 10.99 -6.10 7.50
N TYR A 24 10.43 -4.97 7.94
CA TYR A 24 9.14 -4.92 8.65
C TYR A 24 7.98 -5.27 7.73
N HIS A 25 7.88 -4.62 6.57
CA HIS A 25 6.79 -4.89 5.62
C HIS A 25 6.86 -6.32 5.07
N LEU A 26 8.05 -6.81 4.73
CA LEU A 26 8.23 -8.19 4.29
C LEU A 26 7.78 -9.19 5.35
N SER A 27 8.10 -8.93 6.62
CA SER A 27 7.66 -9.77 7.74
C SER A 27 6.14 -9.69 7.96
N ALA A 28 5.51 -8.54 7.71
CA ALA A 28 4.07 -8.38 7.75
C ALA A 28 3.38 -9.15 6.61
N ILE A 29 3.90 -9.05 5.38
CA ILE A 29 3.40 -9.79 4.21
C ILE A 29 3.52 -11.30 4.42
N ARG A 30 4.66 -11.82 4.90
CA ARG A 30 4.83 -13.26 5.17
C ARG A 30 3.83 -13.78 6.21
N ARG A 31 3.59 -13.00 7.27
CA ARG A 31 2.55 -13.33 8.27
C ARG A 31 1.16 -13.32 7.65
N TRP A 32 0.88 -12.35 6.76
CA TRP A 32 -0.40 -12.26 6.07
C TRP A 32 -0.62 -13.44 5.11
N GLN A 33 0.38 -13.80 4.30
CA GLN A 33 0.37 -14.97 3.42
C GLN A 33 -0.06 -16.23 4.17
N SER A 34 0.53 -16.48 5.34
CA SER A 34 0.18 -17.62 6.20
C SER A 34 -1.26 -17.57 6.74
N SER A 35 -1.82 -16.37 6.92
CA SER A 35 -3.21 -16.19 7.37
C SER A 35 -4.24 -16.30 6.24
N ILE A 36 -3.85 -16.04 5.00
CA ILE A 36 -4.70 -16.22 3.82
C ILE A 36 -4.91 -17.71 3.55
N SER A 37 -3.80 -18.47 3.48
CA SER A 37 -3.87 -19.94 3.47
C SER A 37 -2.51 -20.50 3.86
N ARG A 38 -2.53 -21.50 4.75
CA ARG A 38 -1.32 -22.20 5.20
C ARG A 38 -0.73 -23.12 4.12
N GLU A 39 -1.55 -23.48 3.13
CA GLU A 39 -1.19 -24.40 2.04
C GLU A 39 -0.84 -23.64 0.76
N ALA A 40 -1.06 -22.32 0.72
CA ALA A 40 -0.72 -21.50 -0.42
C ALA A 40 0.79 -21.49 -0.68
N THR A 41 1.15 -21.68 -1.93
CA THR A 41 2.52 -21.42 -2.39
C THR A 41 2.59 -19.99 -2.88
N TRP A 42 3.48 -19.19 -2.28
CA TRP A 42 3.72 -17.80 -2.66
C TRP A 42 5.09 -17.65 -3.30
N GLU A 43 5.13 -17.02 -4.46
CA GLU A 43 6.34 -16.62 -5.16
C GLU A 43 6.47 -15.10 -5.10
N GLN A 44 7.64 -14.61 -4.71
CA GLN A 44 7.95 -13.19 -4.77
C GLN A 44 8.36 -12.82 -6.19
N VAL A 45 7.61 -11.91 -6.81
CA VAL A 45 7.89 -11.41 -8.17
C VAL A 45 8.90 -10.26 -8.10
N ASP A 46 8.68 -9.32 -7.17
CA ASP A 46 9.58 -8.21 -6.90
C ASP A 46 9.46 -7.76 -5.42
N SER A 47 10.02 -6.60 -5.06
CA SER A 47 10.00 -6.07 -3.69
C SER A 47 8.59 -5.76 -3.16
N THR A 48 7.60 -5.60 -4.04
CA THR A 48 6.24 -5.17 -3.74
C THR A 48 5.15 -6.12 -4.25
N HIS A 49 5.49 -7.14 -5.02
CA HIS A 49 4.53 -8.07 -5.62
C HIS A 49 4.84 -9.52 -5.27
N TRP A 50 3.79 -10.26 -4.91
CA TRP A 50 3.82 -11.71 -4.73
C TRP A 50 2.66 -12.35 -5.48
N ARG A 51 2.92 -13.51 -6.09
CA ARG A 51 1.91 -14.37 -6.71
C ARG A 51 1.66 -15.57 -5.83
N GLY A 52 0.41 -15.88 -5.59
CA GLY A 52 -0.02 -17.01 -4.79
C GLY A 52 -0.88 -17.95 -5.61
N VAL A 53 -0.72 -19.26 -5.38
CA VAL A 53 -1.65 -20.27 -5.89
C VAL A 53 -2.29 -20.97 -4.70
N LEU A 54 -3.62 -20.88 -4.62
CA LEU A 54 -4.43 -21.44 -3.54
C LEU A 54 -5.32 -22.58 -4.04
N GLY A 55 -5.49 -23.62 -3.21
CA GLY A 55 -6.48 -24.69 -3.42
C GLY A 55 -6.53 -25.23 -4.85
N ASN A 56 -7.67 -25.05 -5.53
CA ASN A 56 -7.96 -25.50 -6.89
C ASN A 56 -7.21 -24.72 -8.00
N ARG A 57 -5.99 -24.27 -7.74
CA ARG A 57 -5.21 -23.39 -8.63
C ARG A 57 -5.83 -22.01 -8.84
N GLU A 58 -6.45 -21.48 -7.80
CA GLU A 58 -6.88 -20.08 -7.79
C GLU A 58 -5.62 -19.20 -7.72
N GLU A 59 -5.48 -18.31 -8.70
CA GLU A 59 -4.37 -17.36 -8.77
C GLU A 59 -4.71 -16.18 -7.88
N HIS A 60 -3.74 -15.71 -7.10
CA HIS A 60 -3.88 -14.56 -6.24
C HIS A 60 -2.67 -13.64 -6.37
N LEU A 61 -2.90 -12.36 -6.15
CA LEU A 61 -1.84 -11.36 -6.08
C LEU A 61 -1.81 -10.72 -4.70
N LEU A 62 -0.61 -10.54 -4.15
CA LEU A 62 -0.38 -9.62 -3.05
C LEU A 62 0.46 -8.46 -3.56
N VAL A 63 -0.01 -7.24 -3.30
CA VAL A 63 0.65 -6.01 -3.73
C VAL A 63 0.85 -5.09 -2.53
N LEU A 64 2.06 -4.56 -2.36
CA LEU A 64 2.42 -3.58 -1.34
C LEU A 64 2.53 -2.19 -2.00
N ARG A 65 1.79 -1.21 -1.49
CA ARG A 65 1.81 0.17 -2.01
C ARG A 65 1.93 1.19 -0.90
N ARG A 66 2.52 2.34 -1.24
CA ARG A 66 2.66 3.51 -0.38
C ARG A 66 1.90 4.67 -0.99
N VAL A 67 1.03 5.28 -0.20
CA VAL A 67 0.26 6.47 -0.59
C VAL A 67 0.69 7.62 0.29
N ASN A 68 1.07 8.74 -0.33
CA ASN A 68 1.33 9.97 0.41
C ASN A 68 -0.01 10.53 0.91
N THR A 69 -0.11 10.83 2.19
CA THR A 69 -1.26 11.44 2.84
C THR A 69 -0.97 12.91 3.14
N CYS A 70 -2.00 13.68 3.49
CA CYS A 70 -1.80 15.07 3.88
C CYS A 70 -1.58 15.21 5.38
N THR A 71 -0.65 16.09 5.72
CA THR A 71 -0.35 16.54 7.07
C THR A 71 -1.50 17.36 7.66
N PHE A 72 -1.67 17.30 8.98
CA PHE A 72 -2.61 18.17 9.70
C PHE A 72 -2.34 19.66 9.41
N GLY A 73 -3.39 20.41 9.05
CA GLY A 73 -3.28 21.82 8.64
C GLY A 73 -3.22 22.07 7.13
N GLY A 74 -3.21 21.02 6.32
CA GLY A 74 -3.30 21.10 4.86
C GLY A 74 -2.08 20.51 4.15
N CYS A 75 -2.27 20.18 2.87
CA CYS A 75 -1.18 19.68 2.02
C CYS A 75 -0.33 20.88 1.60
N ILE A 76 0.94 20.94 2.00
CA ILE A 76 1.88 21.89 1.42
C ILE A 76 2.05 21.47 -0.04
N GLN A 77 1.59 22.29 -0.99
CA GLN A 77 1.93 22.09 -2.39
C GLN A 77 3.44 22.33 -2.51
N PRO A 78 4.24 21.29 -2.77
CA PRO A 78 5.68 21.43 -2.74
C PRO A 78 6.09 22.29 -3.94
N ASP A 79 6.68 23.45 -3.65
CA ASP A 79 7.30 24.38 -4.60
C ASP A 79 8.58 23.80 -5.24
N SER A 80 9.01 22.62 -4.81
CA SER A 80 10.09 21.85 -5.44
C SER A 80 9.96 20.34 -5.18
N PRO A 81 10.49 19.48 -6.06
CA PRO A 81 10.51 18.02 -5.88
C PRO A 81 11.20 17.57 -4.58
N ALA A 82 12.20 18.31 -4.10
CA ALA A 82 12.94 17.99 -2.88
C ALA A 82 12.11 18.21 -1.59
N LYS A 83 11.13 19.12 -1.61
CA LYS A 83 10.17 19.33 -0.52
C LYS A 83 8.94 18.44 -0.64
N ALA A 84 8.71 17.82 -1.81
CA ALA A 84 7.63 16.87 -2.00
C ALA A 84 7.84 15.57 -1.18
N SER A 85 9.08 15.20 -0.86
CA SER A 85 9.36 13.99 -0.06
C SER A 85 9.66 14.27 1.41
N ALA A 86 10.10 15.49 1.76
CA ALA A 86 10.43 15.87 3.13
C ALA A 86 9.19 16.37 3.89
N GLY A 87 8.61 15.54 4.76
CA GLY A 87 7.49 15.91 5.62
C GLY A 87 6.10 15.50 5.13
N GLN A 88 6.02 14.71 4.05
CA GLN A 88 4.77 14.07 3.66
C GLN A 88 4.50 12.86 4.55
N GLU A 89 3.35 12.92 5.22
CA GLU A 89 2.76 11.77 5.87
C GLU A 89 2.41 10.70 4.83
N TYR A 90 2.30 9.46 5.27
CA TYR A 90 1.99 8.37 4.36
C TYR A 90 1.29 7.22 5.05
N LEU A 91 0.66 6.38 4.25
CA LEU A 91 0.23 5.05 4.64
C LEU A 91 0.84 4.02 3.69
N VAL A 92 1.21 2.86 4.24
CA VAL A 92 1.62 1.68 3.48
C VAL A 92 0.53 0.63 3.66
N TYR A 93 -0.01 0.14 2.55
CA TYR A 93 -1.03 -0.89 2.56
C TYR A 93 -0.63 -2.08 1.71
N GLY A 94 -1.13 -3.24 2.09
CA GLY A 94 -1.13 -4.45 1.29
C GLY A 94 -2.53 -4.70 0.72
N ALA A 95 -2.59 -5.14 -0.54
CA ALA A 95 -3.79 -5.57 -1.21
C ALA A 95 -3.69 -7.04 -1.63
N HIS A 96 -4.68 -7.83 -1.26
CA HIS A 96 -4.89 -9.19 -1.73
C HIS A 96 -5.93 -9.15 -2.83
N LEU A 97 -5.53 -9.50 -4.04
CA LEU A 97 -6.36 -9.47 -5.22
C LEU A 97 -6.64 -10.90 -5.71
N ASP A 98 -7.81 -11.05 -6.32
CA ASP A 98 -8.09 -12.18 -7.19
C ASP A 98 -7.21 -12.06 -8.44
N GLY A 99 -6.43 -13.10 -8.73
CA GLY A 99 -5.44 -13.07 -9.80
C GLY A 99 -6.04 -13.14 -11.21
N LYS A 100 -7.34 -13.43 -11.34
CA LYS A 100 -8.02 -13.48 -12.65
C LYS A 100 -8.75 -12.19 -12.98
N THR A 101 -9.44 -11.63 -12.00
CA THR A 101 -10.31 -10.47 -12.16
C THR A 101 -9.66 -9.16 -11.72
N GLY A 102 -8.57 -9.24 -10.94
CA GLY A 102 -7.99 -8.08 -10.26
C GLY A 102 -8.84 -7.57 -9.09
N ALA A 103 -9.96 -8.22 -8.78
CA ALA A 103 -10.88 -7.78 -7.75
C ALA A 103 -10.24 -7.84 -6.36
N ILE A 104 -10.54 -6.86 -5.51
CA ILE A 104 -9.99 -6.80 -4.15
C ILE A 104 -10.64 -7.87 -3.27
N LEU A 105 -9.84 -8.77 -2.71
CA LEU A 105 -10.27 -9.79 -1.75
C LEU A 105 -10.13 -9.32 -0.31
N GLU A 106 -9.02 -8.64 0.01
CA GLU A 106 -8.73 -8.08 1.32
C GLU A 106 -7.73 -6.92 1.21
N LEU A 107 -7.90 -5.88 2.03
CA LEU A 107 -6.92 -4.81 2.23
C LEU A 107 -6.42 -4.81 3.68
N ARG A 108 -5.14 -4.46 3.86
CA ARG A 108 -4.55 -4.22 5.18
C ARG A 108 -3.64 -3.00 5.15
N VAL A 109 -3.83 -2.07 6.08
CA VAL A 109 -2.82 -1.04 6.34
C VAL A 109 -1.72 -1.64 7.21
N LEU A 110 -0.48 -1.63 6.72
CA LEU A 110 0.69 -2.22 7.38
C LEU A 110 1.50 -1.18 8.15
N GLU A 111 1.45 0.08 7.70
CA GLU A 111 2.03 1.23 8.38
C GLU A 111 1.18 2.47 8.12
N TYR A 112 0.96 3.26 9.16
CA TYR A 112 0.22 4.52 9.07
C TYR A 112 1.04 5.62 9.74
N ALA A 113 1.81 6.33 8.93
CA ALA A 113 2.67 7.44 9.34
C ALA A 113 1.98 8.77 9.03
N SER A 114 0.78 8.96 9.60
CA SER A 114 -0.03 10.17 9.43
C SER A 114 -0.67 10.58 10.75
N THR A 115 -0.76 11.89 11.00
CA THR A 115 -1.25 12.47 12.26
C THR A 115 -2.77 12.47 12.36
N TYR A 116 -3.48 12.29 11.24
CA TYR A 116 -4.93 12.40 11.20
C TYR A 116 -5.54 11.40 10.21
N GLY A 117 -6.79 10.98 10.45
CA GLY A 117 -7.49 10.05 9.55
C GLY A 117 -7.25 8.57 9.85
N TYR A 118 -6.82 8.22 11.07
CA TYR A 118 -6.52 6.85 11.51
C TYR A 118 -7.67 5.84 11.26
N GLN A 119 -8.91 6.32 11.09
CA GLN A 119 -10.06 5.53 10.65
C GLN A 119 -9.81 4.77 9.33
N MET A 120 -8.89 5.24 8.48
CA MET A 120 -8.46 4.54 7.26
C MET A 120 -7.82 3.18 7.54
N THR A 121 -7.33 2.95 8.76
CA THR A 121 -6.78 1.65 9.19
C THR A 121 -7.85 0.66 9.64
N ALA A 122 -9.09 1.13 9.82
CA ALA A 122 -10.14 0.33 10.42
C ALA A 122 -10.71 -0.69 9.43
N LYS A 123 -10.86 -1.93 9.89
CA LYS A 123 -11.37 -3.05 9.07
C LYS A 123 -12.74 -2.75 8.44
N TRP A 124 -13.63 -2.06 9.16
CA TRP A 124 -14.96 -1.72 8.64
C TRP A 124 -14.89 -0.79 7.43
N TRP A 125 -13.93 0.14 7.42
CA TRP A 125 -13.74 1.08 6.32
C TRP A 125 -13.05 0.40 5.14
N LEU A 126 -12.00 -0.38 5.41
CA LEU A 126 -11.28 -1.16 4.38
C LEU A 126 -12.17 -2.21 3.70
N ASN A 127 -13.18 -2.74 4.39
CA ASN A 127 -14.10 -3.72 3.83
C ASN A 127 -15.04 -3.12 2.76
N GLN A 128 -15.18 -1.79 2.66
CA GLN A 128 -15.98 -1.14 1.62
C GLN A 128 -15.41 -1.41 0.22
N PHE A 129 -14.10 -1.69 0.13
CA PHE A 129 -13.39 -2.00 -1.10
C PHE A 129 -13.46 -3.47 -1.51
N LYS A 130 -14.11 -4.34 -0.73
CA LYS A 130 -14.16 -5.76 -1.04
C LYS A 130 -14.94 -6.00 -2.34
N GLN A 131 -14.38 -6.81 -3.23
CA GLN A 131 -14.87 -7.09 -4.59
C GLN A 131 -14.80 -5.94 -5.59
N TRP A 132 -14.14 -4.83 -5.23
CA TRP A 132 -13.98 -3.72 -6.16
C TRP A 132 -13.23 -4.13 -7.41
N THR A 133 -13.75 -3.69 -8.56
CA THR A 133 -13.11 -3.81 -9.87
C THR A 133 -12.72 -2.44 -10.48
N GLY A 134 -12.99 -1.35 -9.75
CA GLY A 134 -12.56 0.01 -10.12
C GLY A 134 -13.58 0.78 -10.96
N THR A 135 -14.86 0.38 -10.91
CA THR A 135 -15.96 1.06 -11.59
C THR A 135 -16.24 2.44 -10.98
N ALA A 136 -16.84 3.35 -11.75
CA ALA A 136 -17.14 4.70 -11.28
C ALA A 136 -18.16 4.70 -10.13
N GLU A 137 -19.11 3.77 -10.16
CA GLU A 137 -20.15 3.57 -9.16
C GLU A 137 -19.55 3.11 -7.83
N GLU A 138 -18.60 2.18 -7.85
CA GLU A 138 -17.87 1.72 -6.66
C GLU A 138 -17.14 2.89 -5.99
N ILE A 139 -16.43 3.70 -6.78
CA ILE A 139 -15.65 4.85 -6.28
C ILE A 139 -16.55 5.86 -5.56
N GLN A 140 -17.74 6.14 -6.12
CA GLN A 140 -18.66 7.11 -5.54
C GLN A 140 -19.34 6.63 -4.24
N ALA A 141 -19.29 5.32 -3.96
CA ALA A 141 -19.94 4.73 -2.78
C ALA A 141 -19.05 4.70 -1.52
N VAL A 142 -17.80 5.18 -1.59
CA VAL A 142 -16.89 5.18 -0.43
C VAL A 142 -17.29 6.22 0.61
N ASP A 143 -17.39 5.77 1.86
CA ASP A 143 -17.57 6.69 2.97
C ASP A 143 -16.33 7.57 3.16
N GLY A 144 -16.55 8.88 3.18
CA GLY A 144 -15.52 9.84 3.58
C GLY A 144 -15.13 9.67 5.06
N ILE A 145 -13.91 10.11 5.38
CA ILE A 145 -13.43 10.20 6.76
C ILE A 145 -13.30 11.68 7.14
N SER A 146 -14.01 12.07 8.20
CA SER A 146 -14.07 13.47 8.65
C SER A 146 -12.68 14.01 8.96
N GLY A 147 -12.27 15.06 8.25
CA GLY A 147 -10.96 15.72 8.36
C GLY A 147 -9.80 15.00 7.65
N ALA A 148 -10.07 13.92 6.91
CA ALA A 148 -9.05 13.19 6.14
C ALA A 148 -9.41 13.09 4.64
N THR A 149 -10.24 14.00 4.13
CA THR A 149 -10.78 13.96 2.76
C THR A 149 -9.69 13.79 1.69
N VAL A 150 -8.58 14.54 1.80
CA VAL A 150 -7.50 14.45 0.80
C VAL A 150 -6.79 13.11 0.87
N SER A 151 -6.54 12.59 2.07
CA SER A 151 -5.92 11.27 2.28
C SER A 151 -6.82 10.15 1.77
N VAL A 152 -8.13 10.24 2.01
CA VAL A 152 -9.13 9.31 1.47
C VAL A 152 -9.12 9.34 -0.05
N HIS A 153 -9.17 10.53 -0.66
CA HIS A 153 -9.17 10.65 -2.12
C HIS A 153 -7.89 10.07 -2.74
N ALA A 154 -6.71 10.40 -2.18
CA ALA A 154 -5.44 9.86 -2.66
C ALA A 154 -5.39 8.32 -2.58
N PHE A 155 -5.91 7.74 -1.50
CA PHE A 155 -5.97 6.29 -1.33
C PHE A 155 -6.93 5.62 -2.33
N VAL A 156 -8.13 6.20 -2.52
CA VAL A 156 -9.13 5.66 -3.45
C VAL A 156 -8.63 5.73 -4.90
N GLU A 157 -7.98 6.82 -5.31
CA GLU A 157 -7.37 6.93 -6.64
C GLU A 157 -6.22 5.94 -6.83
N ASP A 158 -5.39 5.70 -5.81
CA ASP A 158 -4.32 4.70 -5.86
C ASP A 158 -4.88 3.27 -6.00
N LEU A 159 -5.93 2.93 -5.25
CA LEU A 159 -6.63 1.65 -5.36
C LEU A 159 -7.28 1.46 -6.72
N LYS A 160 -7.92 2.49 -7.26
CA LYS A 160 -8.48 2.46 -8.62
C LYS A 160 -7.38 2.15 -9.64
N ALA A 161 -6.25 2.86 -9.57
CA ALA A 161 -5.12 2.60 -10.45
C ALA A 161 -4.59 1.17 -10.30
N LEU A 162 -4.48 0.67 -9.07
CA LEU A 162 -4.06 -0.71 -8.79
C LEU A 162 -5.00 -1.72 -9.45
N VAL A 163 -6.31 -1.60 -9.25
CA VAL A 163 -7.26 -2.58 -9.76
C VAL A 163 -7.35 -2.53 -11.28
N LEU A 164 -7.38 -1.35 -11.90
CA LEU A 164 -7.36 -1.22 -13.35
C LEU A 164 -6.11 -1.82 -14.00
N GLN A 165 -4.93 -1.64 -13.39
CA GLN A 165 -3.68 -2.27 -13.85
C GLN A 165 -3.74 -3.79 -13.83
N ASN A 166 -4.49 -4.37 -12.88
CA ASN A 166 -4.59 -5.82 -12.72
C ASN A 166 -5.84 -6.41 -13.38
N HIS A 167 -6.74 -5.57 -13.91
CA HIS A 167 -7.91 -5.98 -14.68
C HIS A 167 -7.57 -6.14 -16.18
N ASP A 168 -6.81 -5.21 -16.77
CA ASP A 168 -6.58 -5.16 -18.24
C ASP A 168 -5.56 -6.18 -18.76
N HIS A 169 -4.80 -6.86 -17.91
CA HIS A 169 -3.70 -7.74 -18.35
C HIS A 169 -4.11 -9.09 -18.97
N ARG A 170 -5.40 -9.35 -19.26
CA ARG A 170 -5.85 -10.58 -19.94
C ARG A 170 -6.93 -10.42 -21.00
N GLY A 171 -7.21 -9.19 -21.46
CA GLY A 171 -8.06 -8.97 -22.65
C GLY A 171 -7.44 -9.40 -23.99
N ASP A 172 -6.10 -9.56 -24.03
CA ASP A 172 -5.31 -9.79 -25.25
C ASP A 172 -4.52 -11.12 -25.25
N GLN A 173 -5.10 -12.23 -24.78
CA GLN A 173 -4.54 -13.59 -25.02
C GLN A 173 -5.55 -14.52 -25.68
#